data_AF-A0A4S2KCV0-F1
#
_entry.id   AF-A0A4S2KCV0-F1
#
_cell.length_a   1.000
_cell.length_b   1.000
_cell.length_c   1.000
_cell.angle_alpha   90.00
_cell.angle_beta   90.00
_cell.angle_gamma   90.00
#
_symmetry.space_group_name_H-M   'P 1'
#
loop_
_entity.id
_entity.type
_entity.pdbx_description
1 polymer ?
#
loop_
_entity_poly.entity_id
_entity_poly.type
_entity_poly.pdbx_seq_one_letter_code
_entity_poly.pdbx_strand_id
1 'polypeptide(L)'
;MRKLSTETSQLREQHKKLKLELQALTRYVNKKDQKKIENVISDIRQTKLQLSEATMDLARDRRLVWDRVCLEAIREARRLLTEGIALNPECKLLHLELVKLEACSTDFFKTRVLDRVDLSVEGDVDLPTDADTLRKRRKQLKRLKKAAAQDNARFMAEVTEDITFVTSGGALKLVMESVMERWPDDLETLESLQQIVSAVPNLVDNAAQTQLLSKLQELQNNPKQRETASEQTSSSNEDDLRKRLTNYTTQLYETVLCDGLSVALDLWNSWFMKDEHGPMKGDQFRFINPEIPEAVGLLRIRLLLHSLNVSWSIVSQMDTEVISDRSSRYRDTEAEQKTRIWLDSLATSPWGHLSPEFWISYIQFEEKSGDCTRIPAVKWRASKTLLPEPYNRFTALLNSDDQA
;
A
#
# COMPACT_ATOMS: atom_id res chain seq x y z
N MET A 1 -76.51 46.26 36.87
CA MET A 1 -75.19 46.55 37.49
C MET A 1 -74.66 45.40 38.37
N ARG A 2 -75.34 44.94 39.44
CA ARG A 2 -74.81 43.88 40.34
C ARG A 2 -74.65 42.47 39.71
N LYS A 3 -75.51 42.06 38.77
CA LYS A 3 -75.40 40.77 38.06
C LYS A 3 -74.19 40.71 37.09
N LEU A 4 -73.95 41.80 36.34
CA LEU A 4 -72.76 41.93 35.49
C LEU A 4 -71.45 41.92 36.30
N SER A 5 -71.46 42.46 37.52
CA SER A 5 -70.29 42.43 38.41
C SER A 5 -69.96 41.04 38.96
N THR A 6 -70.95 40.14 39.06
CA THR A 6 -70.77 38.78 39.58
C THR A 6 -70.39 37.80 38.46
N GLU A 7 -70.93 37.98 37.26
CA GLU A 7 -70.48 37.24 36.06
C GLU A 7 -69.03 37.59 35.70
N THR A 8 -68.66 38.87 35.76
CA THR A 8 -67.27 39.29 35.50
C THR A 8 -66.29 38.80 36.56
N SER A 9 -66.70 38.64 37.83
CA SER A 9 -65.83 38.03 38.85
C SER A 9 -65.67 36.53 38.65
N GLN A 10 -66.74 35.82 38.28
CA GLN A 10 -66.70 34.38 37.98
C GLN A 10 -65.83 34.08 36.75
N LEU A 11 -65.94 34.88 35.68
CA LEU A 11 -65.08 34.76 34.51
C LEU A 11 -63.60 35.03 34.84
N ARG A 12 -63.31 35.99 35.74
CA ARG A 12 -61.93 36.23 36.20
C ARG A 12 -61.37 35.05 37.00
N GLU A 13 -62.18 34.40 37.82
CA GLU A 13 -61.76 33.20 38.55
C GLU A 13 -61.53 32.01 37.62
N GLN A 14 -62.42 31.78 36.65
CA GLN A 14 -62.23 30.75 35.62
C GLN A 14 -60.97 31.00 34.80
N HIS A 15 -60.71 32.25 34.40
CA HIS A 15 -59.51 32.62 33.68
C HIS A 15 -58.23 32.39 34.50
N LYS A 16 -58.26 32.69 35.82
CA LYS A 16 -57.14 32.38 36.73
C LYS A 16 -56.90 30.87 36.82
N LYS A 17 -57.96 30.07 36.91
CA LYS A 17 -57.87 28.60 36.98
C LYS A 17 -57.27 28.02 35.70
N LEU A 18 -57.76 28.43 34.54
CA LEU A 18 -57.23 28.01 33.24
C LEU A 18 -55.77 28.40 33.07
N LYS A 19 -55.36 29.58 33.55
CA LYS A 19 -53.96 30.01 33.52
C LYS A 19 -53.05 29.11 34.37
N LEU A 20 -53.52 28.66 35.53
CA LEU A 20 -52.77 27.74 36.39
C LEU A 20 -52.68 26.34 35.77
N GLU A 21 -53.74 25.84 35.17
CA GLU A 21 -53.76 24.56 34.46
C GLU A 21 -52.80 24.58 33.26
N LEU A 22 -52.80 25.69 32.48
CA LEU A 22 -51.85 25.88 31.39
C LEU A 22 -50.41 25.87 31.90
N GLN A 23 -50.10 26.58 33.00
CA GLN A 23 -48.77 26.56 33.61
C GLN A 23 -48.36 25.16 34.09
N ALA A 24 -49.28 24.39 34.67
CA ALA A 24 -49.02 23.02 35.10
C ALA A 24 -48.73 22.09 33.91
N LEU A 25 -49.49 22.22 32.82
CA LEU A 25 -49.29 21.48 31.57
C LEU A 25 -47.95 21.83 30.92
N THR A 26 -47.59 23.12 30.82
CA THR A 26 -46.29 23.55 30.30
C THR A 26 -45.13 22.96 31.10
N ARG A 27 -45.22 22.95 32.43
CA ARG A 27 -44.19 22.32 33.29
C ARG A 27 -44.11 20.80 33.06
N TYR A 28 -45.24 20.13 32.89
CA TYR A 28 -45.27 18.69 32.63
C TYR A 28 -44.64 18.33 31.28
N VAL A 29 -44.98 19.07 30.22
CA VAL A 29 -44.40 18.90 28.88
C VAL A 29 -42.89 19.12 28.92
N ASN A 30 -42.42 20.23 29.50
CA ASN A 30 -40.99 20.52 29.62
C ASN A 30 -40.22 19.42 30.38
N LYS A 31 -40.80 18.88 31.46
CA LYS A 31 -40.18 17.79 32.23
C LYS A 31 -40.14 16.47 31.44
N LYS A 32 -41.17 16.19 30.64
CA LYS A 32 -41.22 15.01 29.76
C LYS A 32 -40.17 15.11 28.66
N ASP A 33 -40.03 16.29 28.06
CA ASP A 33 -39.05 16.53 27.00
C ASP A 33 -37.62 16.52 27.55
N GLN A 34 -37.38 17.07 28.74
CA GLN A 34 -36.09 16.96 29.42
C GLN A 34 -35.68 15.50 29.67
N LYS A 35 -36.60 14.66 30.16
CA LYS A 35 -36.33 13.22 30.33
C LYS A 35 -36.04 12.51 29.02
N LYS A 36 -36.74 12.85 27.94
CA LYS A 36 -36.45 12.30 26.61
C LYS A 36 -35.05 12.69 26.14
N ILE A 37 -34.68 13.97 26.31
CA ILE A 37 -33.35 14.48 25.97
C ILE A 37 -32.26 13.77 26.79
N GLU A 38 -32.46 13.60 28.10
CA GLU A 38 -31.53 12.87 28.98
C GLU A 38 -31.35 11.41 28.53
N ASN A 39 -32.43 10.71 28.19
CA ASN A 39 -32.37 9.34 27.67
C ASN A 39 -31.61 9.28 26.34
N VAL A 40 -31.94 10.16 25.39
CA VAL A 40 -31.25 10.23 24.09
C VAL A 40 -29.76 10.51 24.27
N ILE A 41 -29.38 11.41 25.18
CA ILE A 41 -27.97 11.68 25.51
C ILE A 41 -27.30 10.44 26.10
N SER A 42 -27.99 9.68 26.96
CA SER A 42 -27.46 8.45 27.52
C SER A 42 -27.25 7.36 26.47
N ASP A 43 -28.20 7.21 25.53
CA ASP A 43 -28.12 6.27 24.41
C ASP A 43 -26.99 6.65 23.45
N ILE A 44 -26.82 7.94 23.15
CA ILE A 44 -25.70 8.47 22.34
C ILE A 44 -24.36 8.18 23.02
N ARG A 45 -24.26 8.33 24.35
CA ARG A 45 -23.03 8.01 25.09
C ARG A 45 -22.71 6.51 25.04
N GLN A 46 -23.72 5.66 25.17
CA GLN A 46 -23.55 4.21 25.10
C GLN A 46 -23.15 3.76 23.69
N THR A 47 -23.82 4.26 22.65
CA THR A 47 -23.48 3.95 21.26
C THR A 47 -22.08 4.46 20.90
N LYS A 48 -21.68 5.65 21.36
CA LYS A 48 -20.30 6.14 21.17
C LYS A 48 -19.26 5.21 21.81
N LEU A 49 -19.54 4.67 22.99
CA LEU A 49 -18.66 3.71 23.66
C LEU A 49 -18.56 2.40 22.86
N GLN A 50 -19.69 1.85 22.43
CA GLN A 50 -19.73 0.63 21.61
C GLN A 50 -19.02 0.79 20.27
N LEU A 51 -19.19 1.94 19.61
CA LEU A 51 -18.48 2.26 18.37
C LEU A 51 -16.97 2.30 18.62
N SER A 52 -16.53 2.97 19.69
CA SER A 52 -15.11 3.01 20.06
C SER A 52 -14.53 1.62 20.34
N GLU A 53 -15.30 0.74 21.00
CA GLU A 53 -14.90 -0.67 21.21
C GLU A 53 -14.76 -1.42 19.89
N ALA A 54 -15.77 -1.33 19.03
CA ALA A 54 -15.75 -1.97 17.71
C ALA A 54 -14.61 -1.47 16.82
N THR A 55 -14.30 -0.17 16.84
CA THR A 55 -13.16 0.40 16.10
C THR A 55 -11.82 -0.14 16.61
N MET A 56 -11.66 -0.29 17.93
CA MET A 56 -10.45 -0.86 18.51
C MET A 56 -10.29 -2.35 18.17
N ASP A 57 -11.39 -3.11 18.22
CA ASP A 57 -11.39 -4.53 17.84
C ASP A 57 -11.09 -4.71 16.34
N LEU A 58 -11.71 -3.93 15.46
CA LEU A 58 -11.41 -3.94 14.02
C LEU A 58 -9.96 -3.57 13.72
N ALA A 59 -9.41 -2.57 14.40
CA ALA A 59 -8.01 -2.19 14.23
C ALA A 59 -7.06 -3.32 14.67
N ARG A 60 -7.41 -4.06 15.73
CA ARG A 60 -6.66 -5.24 16.19
C ARG A 60 -6.73 -6.37 15.17
N ASP A 61 -7.93 -6.73 14.74
CA ASP A 61 -8.16 -7.83 13.79
C ASP A 61 -7.46 -7.52 12.46
N ARG A 62 -7.55 -6.28 11.97
CA ARG A 62 -6.82 -5.82 10.79
C ARG A 62 -5.31 -6.04 10.96
N ARG A 63 -4.72 -5.61 12.07
CA ARG A 63 -3.26 -5.79 12.31
C ARG A 63 -2.85 -7.26 12.23
N LEU A 64 -3.60 -8.15 12.88
CA LEU A 64 -3.32 -9.59 12.89
C LEU A 64 -3.42 -10.21 11.50
N VAL A 65 -4.45 -9.84 10.73
CA VAL A 65 -4.59 -10.30 9.33
C VAL A 65 -3.40 -9.83 8.50
N TRP A 66 -2.99 -8.57 8.65
CA TRP A 66 -1.81 -8.05 7.97
C TRP A 66 -0.54 -8.81 8.36
N ASP A 67 -0.32 -9.12 9.64
CA ASP A 67 0.87 -9.87 10.06
C ASP A 67 0.89 -11.29 9.49
N ARG A 68 -0.26 -11.96 9.42
CA ARG A 68 -0.39 -13.28 8.80
C ARG A 68 -0.07 -13.26 7.31
N VAL A 69 -0.65 -12.30 6.59
CA VAL A 69 -0.39 -12.11 5.16
C VAL A 69 1.08 -11.83 4.93
N CYS A 70 1.73 -10.99 5.75
CA CYS A 70 3.16 -10.75 5.65
C CYS A 70 3.99 -12.01 5.92
N LEU A 71 3.64 -12.79 6.95
CA LEU A 71 4.33 -14.04 7.27
C LEU A 71 4.23 -15.06 6.12
N GLU A 72 3.04 -15.25 5.57
CA GLU A 72 2.80 -16.14 4.42
C GLU A 72 3.53 -15.64 3.16
N ALA A 73 3.47 -14.33 2.88
CA ALA A 73 4.15 -13.74 1.74
C ALA A 73 5.67 -13.91 1.83
N ILE A 74 6.26 -13.74 3.02
CA ILE A 74 7.70 -13.97 3.23
C ILE A 74 8.05 -15.43 2.94
N ARG A 75 7.26 -16.38 3.46
CA ARG A 75 7.49 -17.83 3.24
C ARG A 75 7.39 -18.19 1.76
N GLU A 76 6.36 -17.70 1.09
CA GLU A 76 6.12 -18.02 -0.32
C GLU A 76 7.16 -17.36 -1.23
N ALA A 77 7.52 -16.10 -0.98
CA ALA A 77 8.60 -15.43 -1.69
C ALA A 77 9.94 -16.17 -1.48
N ARG A 78 10.24 -16.62 -0.26
CA ARG A 78 11.46 -17.39 0.04
C ARG A 78 11.46 -18.71 -0.73
N ARG A 79 10.33 -19.42 -0.76
CA ARG A 79 10.15 -20.66 -1.53
C ARG A 79 10.41 -20.42 -3.02
N LEU A 80 9.73 -19.45 -3.63
CA LEU A 80 9.84 -19.13 -5.05
C LEU A 80 11.26 -18.68 -5.45
N LEU A 81 11.90 -17.84 -4.63
CA LEU A 81 13.28 -17.41 -4.88
C LEU A 81 14.25 -18.58 -4.76
N THR A 82 14.10 -19.43 -3.76
CA THR A 82 14.96 -20.61 -3.58
C THR A 82 14.80 -21.61 -4.73
N GLU A 83 13.56 -21.87 -5.17
CA GLU A 83 13.26 -22.70 -6.34
C GLU A 83 13.83 -22.08 -7.62
N GLY A 84 13.66 -20.77 -7.80
CA GLY A 84 14.21 -20.03 -8.93
C GLY A 84 15.74 -20.09 -8.96
N ILE A 85 16.41 -19.95 -7.81
CA ILE A 85 17.86 -20.10 -7.68
C ILE A 85 18.29 -21.53 -7.97
N ALA A 86 17.54 -22.54 -7.52
CA ALA A 86 17.86 -23.93 -7.83
C ALA A 86 17.79 -24.22 -9.33
N LEU A 87 16.84 -23.61 -10.03
CA LEU A 87 16.67 -23.72 -11.49
C LEU A 87 17.69 -22.88 -12.27
N ASN A 88 18.07 -21.71 -11.76
CA ASN A 88 19.04 -20.82 -12.39
C ASN A 88 20.06 -20.29 -11.36
N PRO A 89 21.05 -21.11 -10.97
CA PRO A 89 21.97 -20.79 -9.88
C PRO A 89 22.86 -19.57 -10.14
N GLU A 90 23.09 -19.25 -11.41
CA GLU A 90 23.95 -18.15 -11.85
C GLU A 90 23.22 -16.81 -11.99
N CYS A 91 21.90 -16.78 -11.74
CA CYS A 91 21.11 -15.56 -11.85
C CYS A 91 21.34 -14.64 -10.64
N LYS A 92 22.30 -13.72 -10.77
CA LYS A 92 22.65 -12.69 -9.76
C LYS A 92 21.43 -11.97 -9.17
N LEU A 93 20.46 -11.61 -10.01
CA LEU A 93 19.24 -10.91 -9.59
C LEU A 93 18.44 -11.71 -8.56
N LEU A 94 18.27 -13.03 -8.74
CA LEU A 94 17.51 -13.86 -7.81
C LEU A 94 18.17 -13.92 -6.43
N HIS A 95 19.50 -13.97 -6.39
CA HIS A 95 20.24 -13.94 -5.12
C HIS A 95 20.15 -12.57 -4.44
N LEU A 96 20.23 -11.47 -5.19
CA LEU A 96 20.03 -10.13 -4.65
C LEU A 96 18.59 -9.91 -4.13
N GLU A 97 17.58 -10.44 -4.83
CA GLU A 97 16.18 -10.43 -4.35
C GLU A 97 16.01 -11.27 -3.08
N LEU A 98 16.74 -12.39 -2.94
CA LEU A 98 16.75 -13.17 -1.70
C LEU A 98 17.37 -12.39 -0.54
N VAL A 99 18.45 -11.61 -0.77
CA VAL A 99 19.03 -10.72 0.24
C VAL A 99 18.01 -9.67 0.68
N LYS A 100 17.31 -9.02 -0.27
CA LYS A 100 16.25 -8.04 0.06
C LYS A 100 15.14 -8.69 0.89
N LEU A 101 14.71 -9.88 0.51
CA LEU A 101 13.68 -10.62 1.24
C LEU A 101 14.10 -10.92 2.67
N GLU A 102 15.33 -11.40 2.90
CA GLU A 102 15.81 -11.69 4.26
C GLU A 102 15.99 -10.43 5.11
N ALA A 103 16.32 -9.29 4.49
CA ALA A 103 16.34 -8.00 5.17
C ALA A 103 14.91 -7.58 5.61
N CYS A 104 13.94 -7.68 4.71
CA CYS A 104 12.52 -7.44 5.03
C CYS A 104 11.99 -8.42 6.09
N SER A 105 12.39 -9.69 6.01
CA SER A 105 12.03 -10.71 7.00
C SER A 105 12.59 -10.36 8.37
N THR A 106 13.87 -9.98 8.45
CA THR A 106 14.51 -9.57 9.70
C THR A 106 13.77 -8.39 10.33
N ASP A 107 13.44 -7.36 9.54
CA ASP A 107 12.70 -6.19 10.04
C ASP A 107 11.29 -6.55 10.54
N PHE A 108 10.55 -7.35 9.77
CA PHE A 108 9.22 -7.82 10.17
C PHE A 108 9.29 -8.61 11.49
N PHE A 109 10.22 -9.55 11.61
CA PHE A 109 10.36 -10.35 12.82
C PHE A 109 10.76 -9.49 14.02
N LYS A 110 11.65 -8.50 13.82
CA LYS A 110 12.10 -7.61 14.89
C LYS A 110 11.01 -6.65 15.36
N THR A 111 10.25 -6.07 14.44
CA THR A 111 9.25 -5.03 14.73
C THR A 111 7.86 -5.58 15.06
N ARG A 112 7.51 -6.78 14.56
CA ARG A 112 6.16 -7.33 14.67
C ARG A 112 6.07 -8.60 15.48
N VAL A 113 7.12 -9.44 15.46
CA VAL A 113 7.08 -10.78 16.09
C VAL A 113 7.78 -10.79 17.45
N LEU A 114 8.94 -10.14 17.57
CA LEU A 114 9.78 -10.16 18.78
C LEU A 114 9.03 -9.65 20.01
N ASP A 115 8.35 -8.51 19.90
CA ASP A 115 7.57 -7.91 20.99
C ASP A 115 6.39 -8.79 21.48
N ARG A 116 5.99 -9.82 20.70
CA ARG A 116 4.93 -10.76 21.06
C ARG A 116 5.44 -11.95 21.87
N VAL A 117 6.74 -12.19 21.84
CA VAL A 117 7.42 -13.20 22.66
C VAL A 117 7.46 -12.73 24.11
N ASP A 118 7.69 -11.44 24.34
CA ASP A 118 7.66 -10.82 25.66
C ASP A 118 6.22 -10.40 26.04
N LEU A 119 5.50 -11.30 26.70
CA LEU A 119 4.17 -11.07 27.28
C LEU A 119 4.13 -9.98 28.38
N SER A 120 5.23 -9.26 28.65
CA SER A 120 5.42 -8.43 29.84
C SER A 120 5.31 -6.92 29.66
N VAL A 121 4.88 -6.40 28.50
CA VAL A 121 4.74 -4.92 28.34
C VAL A 121 3.49 -4.41 29.06
N GLU A 122 3.59 -4.34 30.39
CA GLU A 122 2.75 -3.51 31.25
C GLU A 122 3.08 -2.04 31.00
N GLY A 123 2.47 -1.46 29.96
CA GLY A 123 2.36 -0.02 29.86
C GLY A 123 1.42 0.50 30.96
N ASP A 124 1.99 1.09 32.00
CA ASP A 124 1.27 1.81 33.05
C ASP A 124 0.76 3.12 32.44
N VAL A 125 -0.54 3.19 32.18
CA VAL A 125 -1.18 4.39 31.64
C VAL A 125 -1.68 5.20 32.82
N ASP A 126 -1.11 6.39 33.03
CA ASP A 126 -1.54 7.34 34.05
C ASP A 126 -3.06 7.58 33.99
N LEU A 127 -3.70 7.34 35.14
CA LEU A 127 -5.15 7.23 35.28
C LEU A 127 -5.72 8.49 35.98
N PRO A 128 -6.74 9.15 35.41
CA PRO A 128 -7.40 10.30 36.05
C PRO A 128 -8.32 9.87 37.22
N THR A 129 -8.55 10.80 38.14
CA THR A 129 -8.86 10.59 39.57
C THR A 129 -10.26 10.06 39.95
N ASP A 130 -11.14 9.69 39.00
CA ASP A 130 -12.56 9.40 39.30
C ASP A 130 -12.88 7.89 39.41
N ALA A 131 -13.27 7.43 40.60
CA ALA A 131 -13.22 6.02 41.03
C ALA A 131 -14.11 5.05 40.23
N ASP A 132 -15.29 5.48 39.77
CA ASP A 132 -16.25 4.61 39.08
C ASP A 132 -15.97 4.46 37.57
N THR A 133 -15.49 5.53 36.93
CA THR A 133 -15.01 5.50 35.54
C THR A 133 -13.70 4.71 35.44
N LEU A 134 -12.82 4.82 36.44
CA LEU A 134 -11.62 4.00 36.59
C LEU A 134 -11.93 2.50 36.63
N ARG A 135 -12.95 2.07 37.40
CA ARG A 135 -13.27 0.64 37.56
C ARG A 135 -13.80 0.02 36.27
N LYS A 136 -14.66 0.72 35.54
CA LYS A 136 -15.18 0.26 34.24
C LYS A 136 -14.07 0.19 33.19
N ARG A 137 -13.23 1.23 33.11
CA ARG A 137 -12.10 1.29 32.17
C ARG A 137 -11.03 0.24 32.47
N ARG A 138 -10.74 -0.04 33.75
CA ARG A 138 -9.85 -1.15 34.15
C ARG A 138 -10.38 -2.52 33.73
N LYS A 139 -11.69 -2.77 33.87
CA LYS A 139 -12.31 -4.03 33.41
C LYS A 139 -12.23 -4.17 31.89
N GLN A 140 -12.48 -3.08 31.16
CA GLN A 140 -12.37 -3.03 29.70
C GLN A 140 -10.93 -3.28 29.24
N LEU A 141 -9.95 -2.60 29.84
CA LEU A 141 -8.52 -2.78 29.57
C LEU A 141 -8.09 -4.23 29.83
N LYS A 142 -8.53 -4.84 30.93
CA LYS A 142 -8.23 -6.25 31.23
C LYS A 142 -8.81 -7.21 30.17
N ARG A 143 -10.01 -6.93 29.66
CA ARG A 143 -10.62 -7.73 28.58
C ARG A 143 -9.82 -7.59 27.28
N LEU A 144 -9.47 -6.36 26.90
CA LEU A 144 -8.66 -6.08 25.71
C LEU A 144 -7.27 -6.73 25.79
N LYS A 145 -6.59 -6.63 26.94
CA LYS A 145 -5.31 -7.32 27.18
C LYS A 145 -5.45 -8.83 27.03
N LYS A 146 -6.52 -9.43 27.56
CA LYS A 146 -6.77 -10.88 27.44
C LYS A 146 -7.03 -11.30 25.99
N ALA A 147 -7.81 -10.53 25.24
CA ALA A 147 -8.06 -10.78 23.82
C ALA A 147 -6.77 -10.67 23.01
N ALA A 148 -6.00 -9.60 23.19
CA ALA A 148 -4.70 -9.42 22.54
C ALA A 148 -3.71 -10.55 22.86
N ALA A 149 -3.67 -11.03 24.11
CA ALA A 149 -2.83 -12.16 24.49
C ALA A 149 -3.25 -13.47 23.80
N GLN A 150 -4.55 -13.72 23.65
CA GLN A 150 -5.06 -14.90 22.92
C GLN A 150 -4.75 -14.83 21.43
N ASP A 151 -4.91 -13.66 20.83
CA ASP A 151 -4.62 -13.43 19.42
C ASP A 151 -3.12 -13.55 19.14
N ASN A 152 -2.27 -12.96 19.99
CA ASN A 152 -0.83 -13.12 19.92
C ASN A 152 -0.45 -14.60 20.06
N ALA A 153 -1.01 -15.33 21.01
CA ALA A 153 -0.72 -16.76 21.18
C ALA A 153 -1.11 -17.59 19.93
N ARG A 154 -2.23 -17.25 19.28
CA ARG A 154 -2.63 -17.89 18.01
C ARG A 154 -1.67 -17.58 16.88
N PHE A 155 -1.32 -16.30 16.71
CA PHE A 155 -0.36 -15.89 15.69
C PHE A 155 1.02 -16.51 15.92
N MET A 156 1.51 -16.53 17.16
CA MET A 156 2.80 -17.14 17.50
C MET A 156 2.81 -18.66 17.29
N ALA A 157 1.66 -19.33 17.35
CA ALA A 157 1.56 -20.75 16.98
C ALA A 157 1.72 -21.00 15.47
N GLU A 158 1.49 -19.99 14.63
CA GLU A 158 1.69 -20.05 13.18
C GLU A 158 3.14 -19.71 12.77
N VAL A 159 3.91 -19.07 13.64
CA VAL A 159 5.33 -18.75 13.45
C VAL A 159 6.15 -20.01 13.70
N THR A 160 6.83 -20.51 12.66
CA THR A 160 7.63 -21.75 12.71
C THR A 160 9.13 -21.49 12.58
N GLU A 161 9.50 -20.27 12.22
CA GLU A 161 10.86 -19.81 12.05
C GLU A 161 11.57 -19.68 13.41
N ASP A 162 12.90 -19.84 13.40
CA ASP A 162 13.72 -19.47 14.55
C ASP A 162 13.76 -17.93 14.67
N ILE A 163 12.88 -17.41 15.53
CA ILE A 163 12.72 -15.97 15.77
C ILE A 163 14.05 -15.34 16.18
N THR A 164 14.83 -16.00 17.05
CA THR A 164 16.09 -15.44 17.55
C THR A 164 17.15 -15.35 16.46
N PHE A 165 17.21 -16.35 15.58
CA PHE A 165 18.11 -16.36 14.44
C PHE A 165 17.71 -15.36 13.34
N VAL A 166 16.41 -15.22 13.07
CA VAL A 166 15.93 -14.27 12.06
C VAL A 166 16.10 -12.84 12.57
N THR A 167 15.69 -12.54 13.80
CA THR A 167 15.79 -11.19 14.38
C THR A 167 17.20 -10.69 14.59
N SER A 168 18.17 -11.59 14.80
CA SER A 168 19.60 -11.25 14.85
C SER A 168 20.20 -10.94 13.49
N GLY A 169 19.46 -11.16 12.39
CA GLY A 169 19.96 -11.01 11.03
C GLY A 169 20.80 -12.19 10.55
N GLY A 170 20.78 -13.32 11.27
CA GLY A 170 21.56 -14.51 10.92
C GLY A 170 21.24 -15.05 9.52
N ALA A 171 19.97 -15.10 9.14
CA ALA A 171 19.54 -15.53 7.81
C ALA A 171 20.05 -14.58 6.71
N LEU A 172 19.90 -13.26 6.92
CA LEU A 172 20.39 -12.23 6.02
C LEU A 172 21.92 -12.32 5.83
N LYS A 173 22.65 -12.53 6.91
CA LYS A 173 24.11 -12.70 6.89
C LYS A 173 24.52 -13.90 6.04
N LEU A 174 23.87 -15.06 6.20
CA LEU A 174 24.18 -16.25 5.41
C LEU A 174 23.98 -16.02 3.91
N VAL A 175 22.88 -15.39 3.51
CA VAL A 175 22.62 -15.10 2.09
C VAL A 175 23.62 -14.08 1.56
N MET A 176 23.97 -13.07 2.34
CA MET A 176 24.99 -12.09 1.97
C MET A 176 26.36 -12.73 1.77
N GLU A 177 26.81 -13.57 2.71
CA GLU A 177 28.06 -14.32 2.62
C GLU A 177 28.07 -15.25 1.39
N SER A 178 26.94 -15.92 1.11
CA SER A 178 26.77 -16.75 -0.09
C SER A 178 26.95 -15.94 -1.40
N VAL A 179 26.44 -14.71 -1.48
CA VAL A 179 26.64 -13.85 -2.66
C VAL A 179 28.11 -13.45 -2.79
N MET A 180 28.74 -13.07 -1.68
CA MET A 180 30.15 -12.67 -1.64
C MET A 180 31.14 -13.80 -1.97
N GLU A 181 30.78 -15.04 -1.63
CA GLU A 181 31.56 -16.23 -1.96
C GLU A 181 31.37 -16.62 -3.42
N ARG A 182 30.15 -16.50 -3.95
CA ARG A 182 29.82 -16.93 -5.31
C ARG A 182 30.28 -15.98 -6.39
N TRP A 183 30.26 -14.67 -6.13
CA TRP A 183 30.76 -13.64 -7.04
C TRP A 183 31.81 -12.76 -6.37
N PRO A 184 32.98 -13.33 -6.04
CA PRO A 184 33.99 -12.66 -5.22
C PRO A 184 34.66 -11.48 -5.94
N ASP A 185 34.62 -11.46 -7.27
CA ASP A 185 35.30 -10.49 -8.13
C ASP A 185 34.32 -9.62 -8.95
N ASP A 186 33.01 -9.76 -8.73
CA ASP A 186 31.99 -9.05 -9.50
C ASP A 186 31.59 -7.74 -8.83
N LEU A 187 32.20 -6.64 -9.28
CA LEU A 187 32.02 -5.32 -8.69
C LEU A 187 30.55 -4.88 -8.70
N GLU A 188 29.82 -5.07 -9.81
CA GLU A 188 28.44 -4.60 -9.97
C GLU A 188 27.48 -5.30 -8.99
N THR A 189 27.63 -6.62 -8.83
CA THR A 189 26.83 -7.41 -7.89
C THR A 189 27.15 -7.04 -6.44
N LEU A 190 28.43 -6.83 -6.12
CA LEU A 190 28.85 -6.45 -4.77
C LEU A 190 28.46 -5.01 -4.41
N GLU A 191 28.45 -4.08 -5.35
CA GLU A 191 27.92 -2.73 -5.16
C GLU A 191 26.41 -2.75 -4.95
N SER A 192 25.68 -3.55 -5.73
CA SER A 192 24.23 -3.76 -5.54
C SER A 192 23.93 -4.38 -4.17
N LEU A 193 24.74 -5.35 -3.75
CA LEU A 193 24.67 -5.96 -2.42
C LEU A 193 24.89 -4.92 -1.31
N GLN A 194 25.90 -4.05 -1.47
CA GLN A 194 26.20 -2.98 -0.52
C GLN A 194 25.05 -1.98 -0.43
N GLN A 195 24.41 -1.61 -1.55
CA GLN A 195 23.24 -0.73 -1.54
C GLN A 195 22.11 -1.34 -0.70
N ILE A 196 21.80 -2.62 -0.91
CA ILE A 196 20.76 -3.34 -0.16
C ILE A 196 21.08 -3.37 1.34
N VAL A 197 22.31 -3.73 1.70
CA VAL A 197 22.75 -3.83 3.11
C VAL A 197 22.79 -2.45 3.78
N SER A 198 23.20 -1.41 3.05
CA SER A 198 23.26 -0.03 3.55
C SER A 198 21.88 0.56 3.82
N ALA A 199 20.85 0.10 3.12
CA ALA A 199 19.47 0.51 3.39
C ALA A 199 18.96 -0.04 4.73
N VAL A 200 19.63 -1.04 5.31
CA VAL A 200 19.18 -1.75 6.51
C VAL A 200 20.31 -1.91 7.55
N PRO A 201 20.91 -0.81 8.02
CA PRO A 201 22.20 -0.83 8.74
C PRO A 201 22.12 -1.46 10.13
N ASN A 202 20.92 -1.54 10.74
CA ASN A 202 20.73 -2.07 12.09
C ASN A 202 20.47 -3.58 12.12
N LEU A 203 20.52 -4.25 10.97
CA LEU A 203 20.14 -5.67 10.81
C LEU A 203 21.29 -6.58 10.36
N VAL A 204 22.47 -6.03 10.07
CA VAL A 204 23.65 -6.80 9.67
C VAL A 204 24.78 -6.58 10.66
N ASP A 205 25.48 -7.66 11.01
CA ASP A 205 26.68 -7.58 11.84
C ASP A 205 27.74 -6.66 11.21
N ASN A 206 28.28 -5.73 12.01
CA ASN A 206 29.35 -4.83 11.58
C ASN A 206 30.53 -5.56 10.92
N ALA A 207 30.83 -6.79 11.33
CA ALA A 207 31.91 -7.59 10.77
C ALA A 207 31.68 -7.94 9.29
N ALA A 208 30.47 -8.37 8.94
CA ALA A 208 30.13 -8.81 7.60
C ALA A 208 30.00 -7.61 6.64
N GLN A 209 29.50 -6.48 7.16
CA GLN A 209 29.50 -5.20 6.42
C GLN A 209 30.92 -4.68 6.18
N THR A 210 31.82 -4.79 7.17
CA THR A 210 33.23 -4.39 7.03
C THR A 210 33.94 -5.24 5.98
N GLN A 211 33.66 -6.56 5.94
CA GLN A 211 34.21 -7.48 4.95
C GLN A 211 33.74 -7.16 3.53
N LEU A 212 32.48 -6.77 3.35
CA LEU A 212 31.96 -6.33 2.05
C LEU A 212 32.64 -5.04 1.58
N LEU A 213 32.77 -4.05 2.47
CA LEU A 213 33.43 -2.79 2.17
C LEU A 213 34.92 -2.97 1.85
N SER A 214 35.63 -3.83 2.58
CA SER A 214 37.04 -4.11 2.30
C SER A 214 37.22 -4.77 0.93
N LYS A 215 36.35 -5.73 0.58
CA LYS A 215 36.35 -6.38 -0.74
C LYS A 215 36.08 -5.39 -1.87
N LEU A 216 35.09 -4.52 -1.72
CA LEU A 216 34.81 -3.47 -2.70
C LEU A 216 36.01 -2.55 -2.90
N GLN A 217 36.67 -2.17 -1.81
CA GLN A 217 37.86 -1.33 -1.86
C GLN A 217 39.05 -2.06 -2.53
N GLU A 218 39.23 -3.36 -2.30
CA GLU A 218 40.25 -4.17 -2.97
C GLU A 218 40.01 -4.28 -4.48
N LEU A 219 38.75 -4.50 -4.89
CA LEU A 219 38.38 -4.61 -6.31
C LEU A 219 38.51 -3.27 -7.05
N GLN A 220 38.09 -2.16 -6.44
CA GLN A 220 38.24 -0.82 -7.01
C GLN A 220 39.71 -0.40 -7.20
N ASN A 221 40.63 -0.97 -6.43
CA ASN A 221 42.07 -0.69 -6.50
C ASN A 221 42.84 -1.65 -7.44
N ASN A 222 42.19 -2.64 -8.05
CA ASN A 222 42.86 -3.69 -8.82
C ASN A 222 43.01 -3.30 -10.32
N PRO A 223 44.24 -3.20 -10.88
CA PRO A 223 44.45 -2.68 -12.23
C PRO A 223 43.92 -3.60 -13.37
N LYS A 224 43.68 -4.89 -13.12
CA LYS A 224 43.17 -5.83 -14.14
C LYS A 224 41.71 -5.55 -14.55
N GLN A 225 40.91 -4.90 -13.72
CA GLN A 225 39.53 -4.53 -14.07
C GLN A 225 39.43 -3.21 -14.85
N ARG A 226 40.49 -2.38 -14.85
CA ARG A 226 40.53 -1.17 -15.71
C ARG A 226 40.60 -1.50 -17.19
N GLU A 227 41.15 -2.65 -17.57
CA GLU A 227 41.29 -3.05 -18.97
C GLU A 227 40.03 -3.75 -19.52
N THR A 228 39.27 -4.48 -18.70
CA THR A 228 37.94 -4.99 -19.10
C THR A 228 36.84 -3.91 -19.08
N ALA A 229 37.09 -2.78 -18.41
CA ALA A 229 36.18 -1.62 -18.43
C ALA A 229 36.35 -0.72 -19.68
N SER A 230 37.32 -1.01 -20.56
CA SER A 230 37.62 -0.18 -21.74
C SER A 230 37.01 -0.67 -23.06
N GLU A 231 36.28 -1.78 -23.07
CA GLU A 231 35.48 -2.22 -24.23
C GLU A 231 33.99 -2.24 -23.88
N GLN A 232 33.45 -1.11 -23.41
CA GLN A 232 32.02 -0.79 -23.48
C GLN A 232 31.80 0.71 -23.21
N THR A 233 32.33 1.55 -24.10
CA THR A 233 31.94 2.95 -24.22
C THR A 233 30.52 3.07 -24.78
N SER A 234 29.52 2.73 -23.96
CA SER A 234 28.12 3.17 -24.12
C SER A 234 27.25 3.13 -22.84
N SER A 235 27.81 2.93 -21.62
CA SER A 235 27.00 2.68 -20.40
C SER A 235 26.60 3.91 -19.56
N SER A 236 27.27 5.06 -19.69
CA SER A 236 27.01 6.23 -18.83
C SER A 236 25.58 6.79 -18.90
N ASN A 237 24.88 6.61 -20.03
CA ASN A 237 23.53 7.15 -20.22
C ASN A 237 22.42 6.21 -19.72
N GLU A 238 22.64 4.90 -19.73
CA GLU A 238 21.64 3.93 -19.27
C GLU A 238 21.56 3.87 -17.75
N ASP A 239 22.70 3.94 -17.04
CA ASP A 239 22.71 3.99 -15.57
C ASP A 239 22.07 5.26 -15.02
N ASP A 240 22.32 6.40 -15.69
CA ASP A 240 21.66 7.66 -15.37
C ASP A 240 20.15 7.60 -15.63
N LEU A 241 19.72 6.88 -16.67
CA LEU A 241 18.30 6.65 -16.95
C LEU A 241 17.66 5.75 -15.89
N ARG A 242 18.30 4.64 -15.50
CA ARG A 242 17.82 3.73 -14.44
C ARG A 242 17.65 4.47 -13.12
N LYS A 243 18.65 5.26 -12.70
CA LYS A 243 18.57 6.10 -11.49
C LYS A 243 17.38 7.08 -11.55
N ARG A 244 17.12 7.71 -12.70
CA ARG A 244 15.95 8.59 -12.87
C ARG A 244 14.63 7.84 -12.76
N LEU A 245 14.52 6.66 -13.37
CA LEU A 245 13.32 5.82 -13.30
C LEU A 245 13.03 5.35 -11.88
N THR A 246 14.07 4.97 -11.12
CA THR A 246 13.95 4.65 -9.69
C THR A 246 13.49 5.86 -8.89
N ASN A 247 14.06 7.04 -9.13
CA ASN A 247 13.62 8.26 -8.46
C ASN A 247 12.17 8.63 -8.77
N TYR A 248 11.71 8.45 -10.01
CA TYR A 248 10.29 8.64 -10.35
C TYR A 248 9.39 7.66 -9.59
N THR A 249 9.83 6.41 -9.46
CA THR A 249 9.12 5.38 -8.70
C THR A 249 8.99 5.79 -7.23
N THR A 250 10.08 6.21 -6.59
CA THR A 250 10.08 6.70 -5.20
C THR A 250 9.17 7.90 -5.03
N GLN A 251 9.25 8.89 -5.93
CA GLN A 251 8.39 10.08 -5.90
C GLN A 251 6.91 9.71 -6.01
N LEU A 252 6.55 8.77 -6.88
CA LEU A 252 5.15 8.32 -6.98
C LEU A 252 4.68 7.66 -5.68
N TYR A 253 5.48 6.80 -5.07
CA TYR A 253 5.11 6.18 -3.79
C TYR A 253 4.95 7.22 -2.68
N GLU A 254 5.86 8.18 -2.59
CA GLU A 254 5.76 9.28 -1.63
C GLU A 254 4.50 10.12 -1.88
N THR A 255 4.20 10.49 -3.13
CA THR A 255 2.99 11.26 -3.46
C THR A 255 1.71 10.47 -3.17
N VAL A 256 1.68 9.15 -3.40
CA VAL A 256 0.53 8.32 -3.02
C VAL A 256 0.30 8.34 -1.52
N LEU A 257 1.38 8.26 -0.72
CA LEU A 257 1.31 8.24 0.74
C LEU A 257 0.93 9.60 1.34
N CYS A 258 1.43 10.69 0.75
CA CYS A 258 1.25 12.05 1.28
C CYS A 258 0.00 12.76 0.72
N ASP A 259 -0.21 12.69 -0.60
CA ASP A 259 -1.15 13.55 -1.33
C ASP A 259 -2.29 12.77 -2.01
N GLY A 260 -2.16 11.44 -2.14
CA GLY A 260 -3.19 10.53 -2.63
C GLY A 260 -3.08 10.14 -4.12
N LEU A 261 -3.95 9.21 -4.53
CA LEU A 261 -3.88 8.53 -5.83
C LEU A 261 -4.06 9.45 -7.04
N SER A 262 -4.99 10.42 -6.95
CA SER A 262 -5.25 11.36 -8.05
C SER A 262 -4.05 12.27 -8.31
N VAL A 263 -3.39 12.73 -7.23
CA VAL A 263 -2.22 13.62 -7.33
C VAL A 263 -1.01 12.87 -7.90
N ALA A 264 -0.83 11.60 -7.52
CA ALA A 264 0.22 10.75 -8.09
C ALA A 264 0.01 10.48 -9.59
N LEU A 265 -1.24 10.31 -10.04
CA LEU A 265 -1.57 10.19 -11.47
C LEU A 265 -1.28 11.48 -12.24
N ASP A 266 -1.65 12.64 -11.68
CA ASP A 266 -1.37 13.94 -12.29
C ASP A 266 0.14 14.23 -12.36
N LEU A 267 0.88 13.83 -11.33
CA LEU A 267 2.34 13.90 -11.30
C LEU A 267 2.95 13.05 -12.42
N TRP A 268 2.52 11.79 -12.56
CA TRP A 268 2.96 10.93 -13.66
C TRP A 268 2.64 11.55 -15.02
N ASN A 269 1.41 12.03 -15.21
CA ASN A 269 0.98 12.67 -16.45
C ASN A 269 1.81 13.92 -16.75
N SER A 270 2.26 14.64 -15.71
CA SER A 270 3.12 15.82 -15.89
C SER A 270 4.50 15.49 -16.47
N TRP A 271 5.01 14.28 -16.23
CA TRP A 271 6.30 13.82 -16.74
C TRP A 271 6.20 13.29 -18.18
N PHE A 272 5.10 12.63 -18.52
CA PHE A 272 5.05 11.81 -19.73
C PHE A 272 3.90 12.15 -20.70
N MET A 273 2.95 13.02 -20.32
CA MET A 273 1.72 13.30 -21.09
C MET A 273 1.41 14.79 -21.36
N LYS A 274 2.24 15.75 -20.92
CA LYS A 274 1.97 17.18 -21.18
C LYS A 274 2.43 17.61 -22.57
N ASP A 275 1.51 18.22 -23.33
CA ASP A 275 1.67 18.55 -24.75
C ASP A 275 2.02 20.02 -25.07
N GLU A 276 2.04 20.96 -24.12
CA GLU A 276 2.09 22.38 -24.49
C GLU A 276 3.46 23.08 -24.34
N HIS A 277 4.10 23.28 -25.50
CA HIS A 277 4.97 24.42 -25.87
C HIS A 277 6.30 24.67 -25.11
N GLY A 278 7.24 23.69 -25.17
CA GLY A 278 8.72 23.87 -25.06
C GLY A 278 9.31 23.75 -23.64
N PRO A 279 10.62 23.40 -23.43
CA PRO A 279 11.73 23.09 -24.34
C PRO A 279 12.20 21.61 -24.29
N MET A 280 11.44 20.69 -23.68
CA MET A 280 11.66 19.24 -23.76
C MET A 280 10.44 18.55 -24.39
N LYS A 281 10.66 17.74 -25.43
CA LYS A 281 9.60 17.09 -26.23
C LYS A 281 8.89 15.97 -25.45
N GLY A 282 7.57 15.96 -25.57
CA GLY A 282 6.63 14.98 -25.02
C GLY A 282 6.85 13.54 -25.45
N ASP A 283 6.26 12.64 -24.65
CA ASP A 283 6.24 11.18 -24.78
C ASP A 283 7.62 10.49 -24.73
N GLN A 284 8.54 10.95 -23.86
CA GLN A 284 9.87 10.31 -23.70
C GLN A 284 9.77 8.84 -23.26
N PHE A 285 8.74 8.49 -22.50
CA PHE A 285 8.52 7.11 -22.04
C PHE A 285 8.38 6.13 -23.21
N ARG A 286 7.78 6.59 -24.32
CA ARG A 286 7.62 5.81 -25.55
C ARG A 286 8.94 5.30 -26.12
N PHE A 287 10.03 6.03 -25.94
CA PHE A 287 11.34 5.71 -26.51
C PHE A 287 12.26 4.95 -25.56
N ILE A 288 11.82 4.69 -24.33
CA ILE A 288 12.59 3.89 -23.36
C ILE A 288 12.62 2.44 -23.81
N ASN A 289 13.78 1.79 -23.70
CA ASN A 289 13.91 0.36 -23.96
C ASN A 289 13.11 -0.43 -22.87
N PRO A 290 12.09 -1.22 -23.24
CA PRO A 290 11.31 -1.99 -22.28
C PRO A 290 12.07 -3.16 -21.65
N GLU A 291 13.28 -3.46 -22.09
CA GLU A 291 14.16 -4.42 -21.42
C GLU A 291 14.71 -3.89 -20.08
N ILE A 292 14.58 -2.58 -19.83
CA ILE A 292 14.94 -1.94 -18.55
C ILE A 292 13.85 -2.27 -17.51
N PRO A 293 14.15 -3.04 -16.44
CA PRO A 293 13.15 -3.46 -15.46
C PRO A 293 12.44 -2.30 -14.76
N GLU A 294 13.16 -1.22 -14.46
CA GLU A 294 12.61 -0.03 -13.82
C GLU A 294 11.56 0.66 -14.70
N ALA A 295 11.74 0.64 -16.01
CA ALA A 295 10.77 1.19 -16.95
C ALA A 295 9.48 0.37 -16.93
N VAL A 296 9.60 -0.97 -16.97
CA VAL A 296 8.44 -1.88 -16.87
C VAL A 296 7.74 -1.72 -15.52
N GLY A 297 8.50 -1.56 -14.44
CA GLY A 297 7.99 -1.24 -13.12
C GLY A 297 7.16 0.05 -13.12
N LEU A 298 7.68 1.12 -13.73
CA LEU A 298 6.98 2.41 -13.81
C LEU A 298 5.70 2.34 -14.66
N LEU A 299 5.69 1.56 -15.75
CA LEU A 299 4.49 1.25 -16.53
C LEU A 299 3.44 0.54 -15.66
N ARG A 300 3.84 -0.50 -14.92
CA ARG A 300 2.95 -1.25 -14.03
C ARG A 300 2.38 -0.38 -12.92
N ILE A 301 3.21 0.46 -12.29
CA ILE A 301 2.77 1.42 -11.27
C ILE A 301 1.72 2.37 -11.86
N ARG A 302 1.93 2.91 -13.07
CA ARG A 302 0.96 3.80 -13.71
C ARG A 302 -0.39 3.13 -13.98
N LEU A 303 -0.39 1.86 -14.41
CA LEU A 303 -1.62 1.10 -14.63
C LEU A 303 -2.31 0.73 -13.30
N LEU A 304 -1.52 0.39 -12.27
CA LEU A 304 -2.04 0.13 -10.93
C LEU A 304 -2.66 1.38 -10.31
N LEU A 305 -1.99 2.53 -10.39
CA LEU A 305 -2.51 3.81 -9.92
C LEU A 305 -3.84 4.14 -10.59
N HIS A 306 -3.95 3.88 -11.90
CA HIS A 306 -5.21 4.09 -12.62
C HIS A 306 -6.31 3.16 -12.12
N SER A 307 -6.04 1.85 -12.04
CA SER A 307 -7.00 0.86 -11.56
C SER A 307 -7.46 1.14 -10.13
N LEU A 308 -6.53 1.52 -9.24
CA LEU A 308 -6.85 1.91 -7.87
C LEU A 308 -7.65 3.21 -7.82
N ASN A 309 -7.32 4.20 -8.64
CA ASN A 309 -8.07 5.45 -8.69
C ASN A 309 -9.51 5.23 -9.17
N VAL A 310 -9.72 4.42 -10.21
CA VAL A 310 -11.06 4.03 -10.68
C VAL A 310 -11.83 3.27 -9.59
N SER A 311 -11.17 2.29 -8.94
CA SER A 311 -11.79 1.49 -7.87
C SER A 311 -12.16 2.36 -6.65
N TRP A 312 -11.29 3.29 -6.27
CA TRP A 312 -11.50 4.20 -5.14
C TRP A 312 -12.60 5.23 -5.44
N SER A 313 -12.70 5.72 -6.68
CA SER A 313 -13.81 6.54 -7.14
C SER A 313 -15.16 5.82 -6.97
N ILE A 314 -15.22 4.51 -7.26
CA ILE A 314 -16.43 3.69 -7.11
C ILE A 314 -16.79 3.49 -5.62
N VAL A 315 -15.81 3.22 -4.76
CA VAL A 315 -16.04 3.02 -3.31
C VAL A 315 -16.51 4.31 -2.63
N SER A 316 -15.89 5.45 -2.96
CA SER A 316 -16.31 6.78 -2.48
C SER A 316 -17.77 7.11 -2.86
N GLN A 317 -18.22 6.65 -4.03
CA GLN A 317 -19.61 6.81 -4.49
C GLN A 317 -20.61 5.95 -3.70
N MET A 318 -20.21 4.77 -3.20
CA MET A 318 -21.09 3.92 -2.38
C MET A 318 -21.29 4.45 -0.95
N ASP A 319 -20.33 5.21 -0.43
CA ASP A 319 -20.43 5.85 0.89
C ASP A 319 -21.28 7.14 0.88
N THR A 320 -21.63 7.67 -0.30
CA THR A 320 -22.44 8.88 -0.46
C THR A 320 -23.67 8.66 -1.33
N GLU A 321 -24.70 8.00 -0.80
CA GLU A 321 -26.07 8.11 -1.32
C GLU A 321 -26.70 9.48 -1.00
N VAL A 322 -26.05 10.61 -1.35
CA VAL A 322 -26.71 11.92 -1.40
C VAL A 322 -26.04 12.79 -2.47
N ILE A 323 -26.71 12.91 -3.63
CA ILE A 323 -26.45 13.86 -4.73
C ILE A 323 -25.13 13.59 -5.50
N SER A 324 -25.14 12.59 -6.39
CA SER A 324 -24.04 12.42 -7.36
C SER A 324 -24.13 13.49 -8.45
N ASP A 325 -23.19 14.43 -8.40
CA ASP A 325 -22.85 15.32 -9.49
C ASP A 325 -22.44 14.49 -10.73
N ARG A 326 -23.11 14.74 -11.87
CA ARG A 326 -22.84 14.08 -13.17
C ARG A 326 -21.39 14.26 -13.64
N SER A 327 -20.66 15.21 -13.07
CA SER A 327 -19.23 15.49 -13.28
C SER A 327 -18.29 14.31 -12.97
N SER A 328 -18.64 13.46 -11.99
CA SER A 328 -17.78 12.34 -11.56
C SER A 328 -17.64 11.24 -12.63
N ARG A 329 -18.76 10.79 -13.22
CA ARG A 329 -18.77 9.78 -14.30
C ARG A 329 -18.02 10.22 -15.57
N TYR A 330 -17.97 11.52 -15.86
CA TYR A 330 -17.22 12.04 -17.01
C TYR A 330 -15.70 11.99 -16.80
N ARG A 331 -15.21 12.21 -15.57
CA ARG A 331 -13.77 12.19 -15.28
C ARG A 331 -13.15 10.80 -15.42
N ASP A 332 -13.88 9.75 -15.05
CA ASP A 332 -13.40 8.37 -15.18
C ASP A 332 -13.21 8.00 -16.67
N THR A 333 -14.15 8.39 -17.56
CA THR A 333 -14.02 8.18 -19.01
C THR A 333 -12.88 8.96 -19.66
N GLU A 334 -12.55 10.16 -19.15
CA GLU A 334 -11.44 10.96 -19.69
C GLU A 334 -10.08 10.36 -19.31
N ALA A 335 -9.93 9.89 -18.07
CA ALA A 335 -8.70 9.25 -17.60
C ALA A 335 -8.45 7.90 -18.30
N GLU A 336 -9.50 7.11 -18.52
CA GLU A 336 -9.45 5.89 -19.33
C GLU A 336 -9.04 6.20 -20.77
N GLN A 337 -9.68 7.20 -21.39
CA GLN A 337 -9.37 7.59 -22.77
C GLN A 337 -7.94 8.10 -22.92
N LYS A 338 -7.45 8.92 -21.99
CA LYS A 338 -6.04 9.37 -21.97
C LYS A 338 -5.08 8.19 -21.83
N THR A 339 -5.35 7.28 -20.90
CA THR A 339 -4.53 6.09 -20.69
C THR A 339 -4.52 5.19 -21.93
N ARG A 340 -5.67 5.03 -22.59
CA ARG A 340 -5.80 4.28 -23.84
C ARG A 340 -5.00 4.89 -24.99
N ILE A 341 -5.10 6.22 -25.20
CA ILE A 341 -4.34 6.94 -26.22
C ILE A 341 -2.83 6.74 -26.00
N TRP A 342 -2.39 6.80 -24.74
CA TRP A 342 -1.01 6.56 -24.39
C TRP A 342 -0.54 5.13 -24.65
N LEU A 343 -1.33 4.12 -24.26
CA LEU A 343 -1.04 2.71 -24.58
C LEU A 343 -1.01 2.47 -26.09
N ASP A 344 -1.89 3.11 -26.86
CA ASP A 344 -1.84 3.09 -28.33
C ASP A 344 -0.55 3.72 -28.88
N SER A 345 -0.01 4.76 -28.23
CA SER A 345 1.29 5.35 -28.58
C SER A 345 2.44 4.36 -28.31
N LEU A 346 2.46 3.72 -27.14
CA LEU A 346 3.47 2.71 -26.78
C LEU A 346 3.43 1.47 -27.68
N ALA A 347 2.23 1.07 -28.11
CA ALA A 347 2.03 -0.05 -29.02
C ALA A 347 2.75 0.13 -30.38
N THR A 348 3.15 1.36 -30.73
CA THR A 348 3.86 1.70 -31.96
C THR A 348 5.31 2.14 -31.71
N SER A 349 5.92 1.63 -30.63
CA SER A 349 7.28 1.94 -30.22
C SER A 349 8.04 0.68 -29.75
N PRO A 350 9.29 0.79 -29.25
CA PRO A 350 10.04 -0.37 -28.73
C PRO A 350 9.23 -1.25 -27.77
N TRP A 351 8.35 -0.65 -26.96
CA TRP A 351 7.40 -1.36 -26.09
C TRP A 351 6.54 -2.37 -26.86
N GLY A 352 5.93 -1.97 -27.97
CA GLY A 352 5.11 -2.85 -28.80
C GLY A 352 5.89 -3.95 -29.53
N HIS A 353 7.17 -3.72 -29.83
CA HIS A 353 8.01 -4.65 -30.59
C HIS A 353 8.74 -5.67 -29.71
N LEU A 354 9.16 -5.27 -28.51
CA LEU A 354 10.09 -6.01 -27.67
C LEU A 354 9.44 -6.56 -26.39
N SER A 355 8.35 -5.97 -25.89
CA SER A 355 7.78 -6.35 -24.60
C SER A 355 6.46 -7.11 -24.74
N PRO A 356 6.44 -8.43 -24.50
CA PRO A 356 5.20 -9.17 -24.40
C PRO A 356 4.39 -8.76 -23.15
N GLU A 357 5.04 -8.38 -22.06
CA GLU A 357 4.41 -7.93 -20.82
C GLU A 357 3.62 -6.63 -21.01
N PHE A 358 4.09 -5.73 -21.87
CA PHE A 358 3.33 -4.53 -22.26
C PHE A 358 1.97 -4.91 -22.86
N TRP A 359 1.94 -5.87 -23.78
CA TRP A 359 0.69 -6.31 -24.41
C TRP A 359 -0.25 -7.02 -23.44
N ILE A 360 0.29 -7.86 -22.54
CA ILE A 360 -0.51 -8.46 -21.45
C ILE A 360 -1.11 -7.36 -20.57
N SER A 361 -0.31 -6.37 -20.18
CA SER A 361 -0.78 -5.25 -19.35
C SER A 361 -1.84 -4.40 -20.07
N TYR A 362 -1.72 -4.23 -21.39
CA TYR A 362 -2.73 -3.53 -22.20
C TYR A 362 -4.04 -4.36 -22.26
N ILE A 363 -3.97 -5.67 -22.48
CA ILE A 363 -5.15 -6.53 -22.44
C ILE A 363 -5.84 -6.45 -21.08
N GLN A 364 -5.08 -6.58 -19.99
CA GLN A 364 -5.61 -6.48 -18.63
C GLN A 364 -6.23 -5.11 -18.33
N PHE A 365 -5.69 -4.03 -18.91
CA PHE A 365 -6.29 -2.70 -18.81
C PHE A 365 -7.66 -2.65 -19.50
N GLU A 366 -7.79 -3.14 -20.75
CA GLU A 366 -9.08 -3.15 -21.45
C GLU A 366 -10.09 -4.11 -20.79
N GLU A 367 -9.63 -5.17 -20.12
CA GLU A 367 -10.49 -6.08 -19.34
C GLU A 367 -11.03 -5.44 -18.06
N LYS A 368 -10.18 -4.75 -17.29
CA LYS A 368 -10.53 -4.29 -15.94
C LYS A 368 -11.09 -2.88 -15.89
N SER A 369 -10.71 -2.03 -16.82
CA SER A 369 -10.97 -0.58 -16.76
C SER A 369 -11.29 0.03 -18.12
N GLY A 370 -11.16 -0.70 -19.22
CA GLY A 370 -11.40 -0.19 -20.56
C GLY A 370 -12.60 -0.85 -21.27
N ASP A 371 -12.50 -0.96 -22.59
CA ASP A 371 -13.53 -1.54 -23.44
C ASP A 371 -13.12 -2.94 -23.88
N CYS A 372 -13.74 -3.95 -23.26
CA CYS A 372 -13.45 -5.36 -23.51
C CYS A 372 -13.68 -5.78 -24.97
N THR A 373 -14.47 -5.04 -25.75
CA THR A 373 -14.67 -5.30 -27.18
C THR A 373 -13.41 -5.05 -28.01
N ARG A 374 -12.43 -4.30 -27.47
CA ARG A 374 -11.14 -4.01 -28.12
C ARG A 374 -10.09 -5.08 -27.92
N ILE A 375 -10.28 -6.01 -26.98
CA ILE A 375 -9.30 -7.06 -26.65
C ILE A 375 -8.88 -7.86 -27.91
N PRO A 376 -9.79 -8.29 -28.81
CA PRO A 376 -9.39 -8.98 -30.03
C PRO A 376 -8.47 -8.13 -30.92
N ALA A 377 -8.73 -6.82 -31.02
CA ALA A 377 -7.90 -5.90 -31.79
C ALA A 377 -6.52 -5.68 -31.12
N VAL A 378 -6.46 -5.63 -29.79
CA VAL A 378 -5.18 -5.55 -29.04
C VAL A 378 -4.35 -6.83 -29.25
N LYS A 379 -4.96 -8.02 -29.08
CA LYS A 379 -4.30 -9.31 -29.34
C LYS A 379 -3.81 -9.42 -30.78
N TRP A 380 -4.62 -8.97 -31.76
CA TRP A 380 -4.20 -8.94 -33.16
C TRP A 380 -3.01 -8.00 -33.39
N ARG A 381 -3.01 -6.79 -32.83
CA ARG A 381 -1.88 -5.86 -32.94
C ARG A 381 -0.61 -6.44 -32.32
N ALA A 382 -0.70 -7.07 -31.14
CA ALA A 382 0.44 -7.75 -30.53
C ALA A 382 1.05 -8.79 -31.49
N SER A 383 0.21 -9.59 -32.16
CA SER A 383 0.67 -10.59 -33.14
C SER A 383 1.33 -10.02 -34.40
N LYS A 384 1.11 -8.74 -34.71
CA LYS A 384 1.68 -8.06 -35.88
C LYS A 384 2.90 -7.22 -35.55
N THR A 385 3.00 -6.74 -34.31
CA THR A 385 4.03 -5.79 -33.91
C THR A 385 5.21 -6.47 -33.21
N LEU A 386 4.95 -7.53 -32.44
CA LEU A 386 6.01 -8.24 -31.70
C LEU A 386 6.98 -8.93 -32.65
N LEU A 387 8.27 -8.87 -32.30
CA LEU A 387 9.29 -9.70 -32.96
C LEU A 387 9.07 -11.19 -32.65
N PRO A 388 9.60 -12.11 -33.47
CA PRO A 388 9.30 -13.55 -33.36
C PRO A 388 9.56 -14.17 -31.98
N GLU A 389 10.66 -13.81 -31.32
CA GLU A 389 11.00 -14.33 -29.99
C GLU A 389 10.07 -13.76 -28.89
N PRO A 390 9.90 -12.43 -28.74
CA PRO A 390 8.88 -11.85 -27.87
C PRO A 390 7.46 -12.37 -28.12
N TYR A 391 7.09 -12.65 -29.37
CA TYR A 391 5.79 -13.20 -29.72
C TYR A 391 5.56 -14.63 -29.18
N ASN A 392 6.60 -15.48 -29.21
CA ASN A 392 6.51 -16.81 -28.61
C ASN A 392 6.28 -16.72 -27.09
N ARG A 393 6.96 -15.78 -26.43
CA ARG A 393 6.74 -15.52 -24.99
C ARG A 393 5.34 -14.95 -24.73
N PHE A 394 4.85 -14.04 -25.56
CA PHE A 394 3.49 -13.50 -25.47
C PHE A 394 2.41 -14.59 -25.57
N THR A 395 2.55 -15.53 -26.51
CA THR A 395 1.59 -16.63 -26.65
C THR A 395 1.66 -17.60 -25.47
N ALA A 396 2.85 -17.86 -24.91
CA ALA A 396 2.98 -18.62 -23.67
C ALA A 396 2.28 -17.93 -22.48
N LEU A 397 2.46 -16.61 -22.33
CA LEU A 397 1.83 -15.82 -21.26
C LEU A 397 0.31 -15.75 -21.39
N LEU A 398 -0.22 -15.61 -22.60
CA LEU A 398 -1.67 -15.64 -22.85
C LEU A 398 -2.28 -16.98 -22.44
N ASN A 399 -1.59 -18.09 -22.73
CA ASN A 399 -2.10 -19.43 -22.43
C ASN A 399 -1.94 -19.81 -20.95
N SER A 400 -1.03 -19.17 -20.20
CA SER A 400 -0.93 -19.34 -18.75
C SER A 400 -2.02 -18.59 -18.00
N ASP A 401 -2.45 -17.43 -18.50
CA ASP A 401 -3.55 -16.65 -17.90
C ASP A 401 -4.93 -17.28 -18.15
N ASP A 402 -5.10 -18.09 -19.21
CA ASP A 402 -6.34 -18.86 -19.47
C ASP A 402 -6.50 -20.11 -18.56
N GLN A 403 -5.54 -20.40 -17.67
CA GLN A 403 -5.56 -21.56 -16.75
C GLN A 403 -5.71 -21.21 -15.26
N ALA A 404 -5.87 -19.93 -14.92
CA ALA A 404 -6.18 -19.45 -13.56
C ALA A 404 -7.59 -18.87 -13.50
#